data_AF-A3K3K8-F1
#
_entry.id   AF-A3K3K8-F1
#
_cell.length_a   1.000
_cell.length_b   1.000
_cell.length_c   1.000
_cell.angle_alpha   90.00
_cell.angle_beta   90.00
_cell.angle_gamma   90.00
#
_symmetry.space_group_name_H-M   'P 1'
#
loop_
_entity.id
_entity.type
_entity.pdbx_description
1 polymer ?
#
loop_
_entity_poly.entity_id
_entity_poly.type
_entity_poly.pdbx_seq_one_letter_code
_entity_poly.pdbx_strand_id
1 'polypeptide(L)'
;MIEGRFQTGSAPGNREDSHSVLRLTERKSRKVKTMITMKLGLLSAGFILGAASLVEAQQLQHCAPREKVVERLADKYGETRQSMGLGSNNAVMEVFASVESGSWTITVTMSNGITCLVASGQAFEELAEVLPPKGDDA
;
A
#
# COMPACT_ATOMS: atom_id res chain seq x y z
N MET A 1 33.18 20.59 -29.75
CA MET A 1 32.71 21.51 -30.81
C MET A 1 31.70 22.41 -30.12
N ILE A 2 31.99 23.65 -29.71
CA ILE A 2 33.00 24.67 -30.07
C ILE A 2 33.39 25.37 -28.75
N GLU A 3 34.69 25.45 -28.41
CA GLU A 3 35.53 26.67 -28.47
C GLU A 3 34.81 27.93 -27.93
N GLY A 4 35.30 28.74 -27.01
CA GLY A 4 36.66 29.26 -26.79
C GLY A 4 36.46 30.67 -26.23
N ARG A 5 36.99 30.95 -25.03
CA ARG A 5 38.17 31.81 -24.80
C ARG A 5 38.01 33.28 -25.22
N PHE A 6 38.01 34.19 -24.23
CA PHE A 6 38.84 35.41 -24.16
C PHE A 6 38.66 36.04 -22.75
N GLN A 7 39.64 36.07 -21.82
CA GLN A 7 40.87 36.91 -21.76
C GLN A 7 40.52 38.41 -21.92
N THR A 8 40.89 39.38 -21.08
CA THR A 8 42.12 39.61 -20.30
C THR A 8 41.94 40.67 -19.19
N GLY A 9 42.84 40.64 -18.20
CA GLY A 9 43.43 41.81 -17.52
C GLY A 9 42.66 42.41 -16.34
N SER A 10 43.28 42.96 -15.29
CA SER A 10 44.69 43.06 -14.88
C SER A 10 44.67 43.52 -13.40
N ALA A 11 45.64 43.05 -12.61
CA ALA A 11 45.90 43.40 -11.19
C ALA A 11 46.18 44.91 -10.97
N PRO A 12 46.55 45.41 -9.76
CA PRO A 12 46.56 44.85 -8.39
C PRO A 12 45.74 45.73 -7.40
N GLY A 13 45.23 45.22 -6.27
CA GLY A 13 45.96 45.12 -5.00
C GLY A 13 45.74 46.35 -4.09
N ASN A 14 44.92 46.20 -3.05
CA ASN A 14 45.31 46.67 -1.71
C ASN A 14 44.48 45.95 -0.62
N ARG A 15 45.19 45.47 0.40
CA ARG A 15 44.76 44.57 1.47
C ARG A 15 44.89 45.35 2.77
N GLU A 16 43.76 45.67 3.41
CA GLU A 16 43.54 46.21 4.79
C GLU A 16 42.09 46.77 4.75
N ASP A 17 41.01 46.27 5.37
CA ASP A 17 40.72 45.88 6.76
C ASP A 17 39.44 44.99 6.80
N SER A 18 39.55 43.66 6.64
CA SER A 18 38.37 42.76 6.64
C SER A 18 37.92 42.26 8.02
N HIS A 19 38.76 42.40 9.06
CA HIS A 19 38.50 41.74 10.35
C HIS A 19 37.49 42.46 11.25
N SER A 20 37.27 43.78 11.08
CA SER A 20 36.34 44.54 11.92
C SER A 20 34.87 44.39 11.48
N VAL A 21 34.64 44.28 10.16
CA VAL A 21 33.29 44.09 9.58
C VAL A 21 32.68 42.75 9.98
N LEU A 22 33.50 41.70 10.09
CA LEU A 22 33.06 40.33 10.43
C LEU A 22 32.41 40.20 11.83
N ARG A 23 32.81 40.99 12.84
CA ARG A 23 32.25 40.87 14.20
C ARG A 23 30.89 41.56 14.36
N LEU A 24 30.58 42.57 13.54
CA LEU A 24 29.30 43.27 13.59
C LEU A 24 28.16 42.49 12.91
N THR A 25 28.46 41.74 11.86
CA THR A 25 27.48 40.89 11.14
C THR A 25 27.03 39.69 11.98
N GLU A 26 27.96 39.07 12.72
CA GLU A 26 27.71 37.96 13.64
C GLU A 26 26.75 38.30 14.80
N ARG A 27 26.87 39.51 15.36
CA ARG A 27 26.05 39.95 16.51
C ARG A 27 24.60 40.24 16.12
N LYS A 28 24.37 40.70 14.89
CA LYS A 28 23.03 40.98 14.32
C LYS A 28 22.28 39.71 13.98
N SER A 29 22.98 38.69 13.49
CA SER A 29 22.42 37.38 13.12
C SER A 29 21.86 36.59 14.31
N ARG A 30 22.54 36.62 15.47
CA ARG A 30 22.09 35.92 16.69
C ARG A 30 20.76 36.47 17.24
N LYS A 31 20.57 37.79 17.30
CA LYS A 31 19.34 38.40 17.83
C LYS A 31 18.11 38.16 16.95
N VAL A 32 18.27 38.16 15.63
CA VAL A 32 17.18 37.89 14.68
C VAL A 32 16.75 36.43 14.74
N LYS A 33 17.72 35.51 14.82
CA LYS A 33 17.44 34.06 14.90
C LYS A 33 16.75 33.68 16.21
N THR A 34 17.03 34.37 17.33
CA THR A 34 16.37 34.12 18.62
C THR A 34 14.97 34.75 18.72
N MET A 35 14.71 35.91 18.10
CA MET A 35 13.36 36.52 18.14
C MET A 35 12.35 35.84 17.21
N ILE A 36 12.79 35.24 16.10
CA ILE A 36 11.90 34.54 15.16
C ILE A 36 11.41 33.21 15.74
N THR A 37 12.19 32.55 16.61
CA THR A 37 11.77 31.30 17.26
C THR A 37 10.71 31.50 18.36
N MET A 38 10.53 32.72 18.89
CA MET A 38 9.70 32.96 20.08
C MET A 38 8.29 33.52 19.79
N LYS A 39 7.98 33.87 18.52
CA LYS A 39 6.64 34.33 18.11
C LYS A 39 5.89 33.36 17.20
N LEU A 40 6.48 32.23 16.85
CA LEU A 40 5.86 31.19 16.02
C LEU A 40 5.64 29.89 16.81
N GLY A 41 5.45 29.98 18.13
CA GLY A 41 5.25 28.84 19.03
C GLY A 41 3.83 28.66 19.56
N LEU A 42 2.85 29.46 19.10
CA LEU A 42 1.50 29.51 19.69
C LEU A 42 0.35 29.23 18.70
N LEU A 43 0.63 28.72 17.50
CA LEU A 43 -0.40 28.38 16.50
C LEU A 43 -0.27 26.94 15.94
N SER A 44 0.37 26.02 16.66
CA SER A 44 0.57 24.63 16.21
C SER A 44 0.09 23.56 17.21
N ALA A 45 -0.81 23.90 18.13
CA ALA A 45 -1.30 22.97 19.16
C ALA A 45 -2.69 22.36 18.86
N GLY A 46 -3.13 22.31 17.59
CA GLY A 46 -4.50 21.89 17.24
C GLY A 46 -4.64 20.94 16.06
N PHE A 47 -3.56 20.40 15.51
CA PHE A 47 -3.60 19.59 14.27
C PHE A 47 -2.93 18.22 14.42
N ILE A 48 -3.16 17.50 15.52
CA ILE A 48 -2.67 16.11 15.68
C ILE A 48 -3.75 15.18 16.28
N LEU A 49 -5.03 15.40 16.00
CA LEU A 49 -6.13 14.61 16.59
C LEU A 49 -7.10 13.97 15.56
N GLY A 50 -6.64 13.66 14.34
CA GLY A 50 -7.55 13.18 13.28
C GLY A 50 -7.07 12.06 12.35
N ALA A 51 -5.91 11.44 12.57
CA ALA A 51 -5.35 10.50 11.57
C ALA A 51 -5.59 9.01 11.86
N ALA A 52 -6.50 8.64 12.77
CA ALA A 52 -6.68 7.25 13.21
C ALA A 52 -8.01 6.64 12.77
N SER A 53 -8.35 6.64 11.47
CA SER A 53 -9.48 5.81 10.97
C SER A 53 -9.48 5.56 9.45
N LEU A 54 -8.37 5.15 8.85
CA LEU A 54 -8.35 4.74 7.41
C LEU A 54 -7.65 3.41 7.17
N VAL A 55 -7.76 2.44 8.07
CA VAL A 55 -7.27 1.07 7.86
C VAL A 55 -8.41 0.08 8.08
N GLU A 56 -9.27 -0.11 7.07
CA GLU A 56 -10.04 -1.36 6.89
C GLU A 56 -10.73 -1.51 5.52
N ALA A 57 -10.66 -0.52 4.60
CA ALA A 57 -11.39 -0.59 3.33
C ALA A 57 -10.70 -1.40 2.20
N GLN A 58 -9.52 -1.98 2.46
CA GLN A 58 -8.77 -2.75 1.45
C GLN A 58 -9.30 -4.19 1.29
N GLN A 59 -9.93 -4.75 2.33
CA GLN A 59 -10.47 -6.11 2.29
C GLN A 59 -11.86 -6.22 1.65
N LEU A 60 -12.56 -5.10 1.46
CA LEU A 60 -13.93 -5.09 0.91
C LEU A 60 -14.00 -4.92 -0.61
N GLN A 61 -12.86 -4.79 -1.31
CA GLN A 61 -12.85 -4.49 -2.75
C GLN A 61 -13.40 -5.65 -3.61
N HIS A 62 -13.58 -6.84 -3.05
CA HIS A 62 -14.09 -8.02 -3.76
C HIS A 62 -15.20 -8.75 -2.99
N CYS A 63 -15.97 -8.03 -2.19
CA CYS A 63 -17.06 -8.59 -1.38
C CYS A 63 -18.43 -8.08 -1.84
N ALA A 64 -19.44 -8.95 -1.78
CA ALA A 64 -20.84 -8.62 -2.09
C ALA A 64 -21.78 -9.60 -1.37
N PRO A 65 -23.11 -9.37 -1.34
CA PRO A 65 -24.07 -10.39 -0.93
C PRO A 65 -23.87 -11.69 -1.72
N ARG A 66 -23.92 -12.82 -1.04
CA ARG A 66 -23.59 -14.13 -1.62
C ARG A 66 -24.33 -14.42 -2.91
N GLU A 67 -25.62 -14.10 -2.96
CA GLU A 67 -26.47 -14.35 -4.13
C GLU A 67 -25.90 -13.67 -5.37
N LYS A 68 -25.39 -12.43 -5.21
CA LYS A 68 -24.81 -11.67 -6.33
C LYS A 68 -23.46 -12.21 -6.77
N VAL A 69 -22.66 -12.73 -5.86
CA VAL A 69 -21.40 -13.40 -6.19
C VAL A 69 -21.68 -14.67 -6.98
N VAL A 70 -22.54 -15.56 -6.45
CA VAL A 70 -22.85 -16.84 -7.07
C VAL A 70 -23.53 -16.67 -8.43
N GLU A 71 -24.51 -15.76 -8.54
CA GLU A 71 -25.16 -15.41 -9.81
C GLU A 71 -24.13 -14.96 -10.85
N ARG A 72 -23.21 -14.06 -10.47
CA ARG A 72 -22.16 -13.60 -11.38
C ARG A 72 -21.19 -14.71 -11.79
N LEU A 73 -20.77 -15.57 -10.86
CA LEU A 73 -19.86 -16.68 -11.18
C LEU A 73 -20.50 -17.65 -12.17
N ALA A 74 -21.78 -17.98 -11.97
CA ALA A 74 -22.54 -18.83 -12.87
C ALA A 74 -22.74 -18.16 -14.25
N ASP A 75 -23.33 -16.96 -14.29
CA ASP A 75 -23.77 -16.35 -15.55
C ASP A 75 -22.60 -15.85 -16.42
N LYS A 76 -21.54 -15.37 -15.78
CA LYS A 76 -20.47 -14.61 -16.45
C LYS A 76 -19.23 -15.45 -16.71
N TYR A 77 -19.01 -16.51 -15.93
CA TYR A 77 -17.84 -17.39 -16.04
C TYR A 77 -18.22 -18.87 -16.26
N GLY A 78 -19.50 -19.23 -16.15
CA GLY A 78 -19.94 -20.63 -16.20
C GLY A 78 -19.46 -21.43 -14.99
N GLU A 79 -19.06 -20.76 -13.91
CA GLU A 79 -18.49 -21.44 -12.75
C GLU A 79 -19.58 -21.99 -11.85
N THR A 80 -19.46 -23.27 -11.52
CA THR A 80 -20.32 -23.98 -10.56
C THR A 80 -19.50 -24.44 -9.37
N ARG A 81 -20.16 -24.69 -8.24
CA ARG A 81 -19.47 -25.07 -6.99
C ARG A 81 -18.90 -26.47 -7.09
N GLN A 82 -17.60 -26.59 -6.85
CA GLN A 82 -16.87 -27.86 -6.89
C GLN A 82 -16.60 -28.40 -5.49
N SER A 83 -16.35 -27.53 -4.52
CA SER A 83 -16.12 -27.94 -3.14
C SER A 83 -16.58 -26.89 -2.13
N MET A 84 -16.78 -27.32 -0.89
CA MET A 84 -17.29 -26.51 0.22
C MET A 84 -16.75 -27.05 1.54
N GLY A 85 -16.41 -26.14 2.45
CA GLY A 85 -16.03 -26.46 3.82
C GLY A 85 -16.33 -25.31 4.77
N LEU A 86 -16.37 -25.61 6.07
CA LEU A 86 -16.44 -24.58 7.10
C LEU A 86 -15.01 -24.18 7.51
N GLY A 87 -14.71 -22.89 7.39
CA GLY A 87 -13.55 -22.27 8.00
C GLY A 87 -13.80 -21.91 9.46
N SER A 88 -12.89 -21.12 10.03
CA SER A 88 -13.08 -20.52 11.35
C SER A 88 -14.28 -19.56 11.36
N ASN A 89 -14.81 -19.25 12.55
CA ASN A 89 -15.90 -18.30 12.74
C ASN A 89 -17.17 -18.62 11.93
N ASN A 90 -17.43 -19.91 11.68
CA ASN A 90 -18.57 -20.38 10.88
C ASN A 90 -18.62 -19.78 9.47
N ALA A 91 -17.48 -19.35 8.93
CA ALA A 91 -17.39 -18.91 7.54
C ALA A 91 -17.43 -20.13 6.60
N VAL A 92 -18.16 -20.02 5.50
CA VAL A 92 -18.19 -21.06 4.46
C VAL A 92 -17.14 -20.72 3.42
N MET A 93 -16.19 -21.62 3.20
CA MET A 93 -15.21 -21.51 2.11
C MET A 93 -15.64 -22.42 0.97
N GLU A 94 -15.68 -21.87 -0.25
CA GLU A 94 -16.21 -22.57 -1.43
C GLU A 94 -15.24 -22.38 -2.60
N VAL A 95 -15.06 -23.42 -3.40
CA VAL A 95 -14.37 -23.34 -4.69
C VAL A 95 -15.42 -23.48 -5.80
N PHE A 96 -15.41 -22.54 -6.73
CA PHE A 96 -16.22 -22.53 -7.93
C PHE A 96 -15.31 -22.68 -9.15
N ALA A 97 -15.74 -23.43 -10.16
CA ALA A 97 -14.99 -23.59 -11.40
C ALA A 97 -15.88 -23.93 -12.59
N SER A 98 -15.39 -23.61 -13.78
CA SER A 98 -15.94 -24.01 -15.07
C SER A 98 -14.98 -24.99 -15.71
N VAL A 99 -15.42 -26.24 -15.91
CA VAL A 99 -14.62 -27.27 -16.57
C VAL A 99 -14.42 -26.93 -18.05
N GLU A 100 -15.38 -26.22 -18.66
CA GLU A 100 -15.33 -25.84 -20.08
C GLU A 100 -14.29 -24.74 -20.34
N SER A 101 -14.30 -23.66 -19.53
CA SER A 101 -13.37 -22.54 -19.72
C SER A 101 -12.05 -22.73 -18.96
N GLY A 102 -12.02 -23.61 -17.97
CA GLY A 102 -10.92 -23.79 -17.03
C GLY A 102 -10.83 -22.69 -15.96
N SER A 103 -11.77 -21.75 -15.91
CA SER A 103 -11.76 -20.68 -14.90
C SER A 103 -12.13 -21.21 -13.51
N TRP A 104 -11.59 -20.57 -12.47
CA TRP A 104 -11.93 -20.89 -11.09
C TRP A 104 -11.89 -19.67 -10.17
N THR A 105 -12.66 -19.75 -9.08
CA THR A 105 -12.74 -18.74 -8.03
C THR A 105 -12.88 -19.41 -6.67
N ILE A 106 -12.12 -18.93 -5.67
CA ILE A 106 -12.30 -19.30 -4.25
C ILE A 106 -13.00 -18.14 -3.55
N THR A 107 -14.03 -18.48 -2.76
CA THR A 107 -14.80 -17.52 -1.99
C THR A 107 -14.84 -17.88 -0.52
N VAL A 108 -15.04 -16.86 0.33
CA VAL A 108 -15.36 -17.01 1.74
C VAL A 108 -16.64 -16.25 2.04
N THR A 109 -17.64 -16.94 2.56
CA THR A 109 -18.93 -16.38 2.97
C THR A 109 -18.98 -16.31 4.50
N MET A 110 -19.16 -15.10 5.03
CA MET A 110 -19.35 -14.88 6.46
C MET A 110 -20.81 -15.11 6.86
N SER A 111 -21.06 -15.33 8.16
CA SER A 111 -22.40 -15.58 8.70
C SER A 111 -23.41 -14.45 8.48
N ASN A 112 -22.93 -13.24 8.17
CA ASN A 112 -23.76 -12.09 7.79
C ASN A 112 -24.20 -12.11 6.31
N GLY A 113 -23.88 -13.16 5.54
CA GLY A 113 -24.25 -13.32 4.14
C GLY A 113 -23.35 -12.59 3.14
N ILE A 114 -22.27 -11.95 3.60
CA ILE A 114 -21.28 -11.33 2.72
C ILE A 114 -20.28 -12.39 2.26
N THR A 115 -20.12 -12.49 0.94
CA THR A 115 -19.14 -13.35 0.29
C THR A 115 -18.04 -12.51 -0.33
N CYS A 116 -16.80 -12.86 -0.04
CA CYS A 116 -15.62 -12.23 -0.60
C CYS A 116 -14.88 -13.21 -1.53
N LEU A 117 -14.44 -12.74 -2.69
CA LEU A 117 -13.49 -13.48 -3.52
C LEU A 117 -12.11 -13.36 -2.88
N VAL A 118 -11.47 -14.50 -2.63
CA VAL A 118 -10.13 -14.55 -2.00
C VAL A 118 -9.03 -14.97 -2.97
N ALA A 119 -9.39 -15.70 -4.04
CA ALA A 119 -8.50 -16.03 -5.15
C ALA A 119 -9.32 -16.36 -6.40
N SER A 120 -8.71 -16.21 -7.58
CA SER A 120 -9.31 -16.59 -8.87
C SER A 120 -8.22 -16.86 -9.90
N GLY A 121 -8.51 -17.70 -10.89
CA GLY A 121 -7.54 -18.05 -11.93
C GLY A 121 -8.12 -18.83 -13.10
N GLN A 122 -7.25 -19.60 -13.74
CA GLN A 122 -7.50 -20.44 -14.91
C GLN A 122 -6.84 -21.80 -14.72
N ALA A 123 -7.05 -22.71 -15.69
CA ALA A 123 -6.52 -24.07 -15.68
C ALA A 123 -6.95 -24.88 -14.46
N PHE A 124 -8.26 -24.86 -14.15
CA PHE A 124 -8.84 -25.71 -13.12
C PHE A 124 -8.74 -27.20 -13.48
N GLU A 125 -8.41 -28.02 -12.50
CA GLU A 125 -8.41 -29.48 -12.59
C GLU A 125 -9.11 -30.04 -11.35
N GLU A 126 -10.04 -30.97 -11.57
CA GLU A 126 -10.70 -31.70 -10.48
C GLU A 126 -9.87 -32.92 -10.10
N LEU A 127 -9.44 -32.97 -8.84
CA LEU A 127 -8.62 -34.05 -8.30
C LEU A 127 -9.34 -34.71 -7.13
N ALA A 128 -9.35 -36.04 -7.11
CA ALA A 128 -9.86 -36.87 -6.02
C ALA A 128 -8.77 -37.85 -5.55
N GLU A 129 -7.64 -37.29 -5.11
CA GLU A 129 -6.50 -38.06 -4.65
C GLU A 129 -6.78 -38.72 -3.29
N VAL A 130 -6.40 -39.99 -3.17
CA VAL A 130 -6.47 -40.72 -1.89
C VAL A 130 -5.18 -40.48 -1.10
N LEU A 131 -5.31 -40.39 0.23
CA LEU A 131 -4.14 -40.32 1.10
C LEU A 131 -3.26 -41.58 0.87
N PRO A 132 -1.95 -41.42 0.58
CA PRO A 132 -1.05 -42.55 0.48
C PRO A 132 -1.10 -43.39 1.78
N PRO A 133 -0.94 -44.72 1.70
CA PRO A 133 -0.84 -45.54 2.91
C PRO A 133 0.29 -45.00 3.80
N LYS A 134 0.06 -44.94 5.12
CA LYS A 134 1.15 -44.72 6.06
C LYS A 134 2.18 -45.82 5.81
N GLY A 135 3.42 -45.43 5.53
CA GLY A 135 4.51 -46.41 5.45
C GLY A 135 4.56 -47.18 6.75
N ASP A 136 4.77 -48.50 6.67
CA ASP A 136 5.25 -49.25 7.82
C ASP A 136 6.61 -48.67 8.16
N ASP A 137 6.69 -47.95 9.29
CA ASP A 137 7.96 -47.68 9.94
C ASP A 137 8.55 -49.05 10.29
N ALA A 138 9.51 -49.48 9.47
CA ALA A 138 10.15 -50.80 9.49
C ALA A 138 10.70 -51.22 10.87
#